data_AF-A0A1G3ZZM3-F1
#
_entry.id   AF-A0A1G3ZZM3-F1
#
_cell.length_a   1.000
_cell.length_b   1.000
_cell.length_c   1.000
_cell.angle_alpha   90.00
_cell.angle_beta   90.00
_cell.angle_gamma   90.00
#
_symmetry.space_group_name_H-M   'P 1'
#
loop_
_entity.id
_entity.type
_entity.pdbx_description
1 polymer ?
#
loop_
_entity_poly.entity_id
_entity_poly.type
_entity_poly.pdbx_seq_one_letter_code
_entity_poly.pdbx_strand_id
1 'polypeptide(L)'
;MAQYQVLARKWRPQQFDDVIGQEHITQTLVNAIKSKRIAHAYLLVGPRGTGKTTTARILAKALNCEKGPTPTPCDKCSNCKEVADGTSMNVMEFDAASNTQVDKVRELIIENVKYAPTSGKYKVYIVDEVHMLSGSSFNALLKTLEEPPEHVIFVFATTEVSKLPLTILSRCQRFDFRRLATSLIVKHLAAIAKDEKVQIEETALLAIARGSEGCMRDALSTTDQLISFCGNKIAEDDVLSMFGLAAHERIVELAGAILDGKTSAALKLFNDLADSGKDLQRLLTEMIEHFRNLLVVKMAGELGGAVDATDAELAKLKKQSASVDADALLRTLEVLAGAEGRLRFTASKRILFEVTLIKASQAREAASIDVVLQKLNSLRGGPPPSSGAAVAAAKPAATVKSAATAPKHHQEAVAEPPPTPAYSTSAEQMQAIWSYVHEHFGQAAPLGREFLNQGRPLSFDGRVFAIGFDPEFKSAMEFLNSPRFRAVLQTKLREFLGHDVGLRFELAEDTELDSKKSEPTASENSSPIPAPAAPLAARPASAAAPSRETKDFRNDPLIKKALEIFRGQIIAVRT
;
A
#
# COMPACT_ATOMS: atom_id res chain seq x y z
N MET A 1 35.37 -29.36 -4.84
CA MET A 1 35.01 -28.28 -3.89
C MET A 1 33.51 -28.11 -3.97
N ALA A 2 32.77 -28.28 -2.87
CA ALA A 2 31.33 -28.04 -2.90
C ALA A 2 31.10 -26.55 -3.23
N GLN A 3 30.31 -26.29 -4.28
CA GLN A 3 30.00 -24.94 -4.72
C GLN A 3 29.26 -24.21 -3.59
N TYR A 4 29.76 -23.03 -3.19
CA TYR A 4 29.11 -22.22 -2.17
C TYR A 4 27.66 -21.93 -2.58
N GLN A 5 26.72 -22.24 -1.71
CA GLN A 5 25.30 -22.04 -1.93
C GLN A 5 24.74 -21.19 -0.78
N VAL A 6 24.16 -20.04 -1.14
CA VAL A 6 23.51 -19.11 -0.20
C VAL A 6 22.49 -19.84 0.66
N LEU A 7 22.45 -19.53 1.97
CA LEU A 7 21.53 -20.18 2.92
C LEU A 7 20.07 -20.18 2.46
N ALA A 8 19.59 -19.08 1.87
CA ALA A 8 18.23 -18.96 1.36
C ALA A 8 17.87 -19.98 0.27
N ARG A 9 18.87 -20.53 -0.45
CA ARG A 9 18.68 -21.59 -1.44
C ARG A 9 18.92 -22.98 -0.83
N LYS A 10 19.95 -23.12 0.01
CA LYS A 10 20.32 -24.38 0.68
C LYS A 10 19.20 -24.88 1.61
N TRP A 11 18.63 -23.96 2.39
CA TRP A 11 17.58 -24.23 3.38
C TRP A 11 16.16 -24.01 2.83
N ARG A 12 16.00 -23.99 1.51
CA ARG A 12 14.66 -23.88 0.91
C ARG A 12 13.85 -25.14 1.24
N PRO A 13 12.67 -25.01 1.88
CA PRO A 13 11.78 -26.13 2.19
C PRO A 13 11.55 -27.09 1.02
N GLN A 14 11.66 -28.39 1.27
CA GLN A 14 11.47 -29.43 0.25
C GLN A 14 10.15 -30.18 0.40
N GLN A 15 9.62 -30.22 1.61
CA GLN A 15 8.34 -30.83 1.99
C GLN A 15 7.37 -29.79 2.54
N PHE A 16 6.07 -30.14 2.57
CA PHE A 16 5.05 -29.27 3.17
C PHE A 16 5.28 -29.03 4.67
N ASP A 17 5.83 -30.01 5.38
CA ASP A 17 6.11 -29.93 6.82
C ASP A 17 7.29 -29.00 7.14
N ASP A 18 8.15 -28.72 6.16
CA ASP A 18 9.30 -27.81 6.30
C ASP A 18 8.89 -26.33 6.15
N VAL A 19 7.67 -26.04 5.69
CA VAL A 19 7.18 -24.68 5.50
C VAL A 19 6.68 -24.12 6.83
N ILE A 20 7.39 -23.11 7.34
CA ILE A 20 7.18 -22.56 8.68
C ILE A 20 6.03 -21.56 8.69
N GLY A 21 5.15 -21.62 9.68
CA GLY A 21 4.17 -20.57 10.00
C GLY A 21 3.04 -20.40 8.97
N GLN A 22 2.85 -21.39 8.09
CA GLN A 22 1.80 -21.44 7.08
C GLN A 22 1.02 -22.76 7.13
N GLU A 23 0.86 -23.32 8.34
CA GLU A 23 0.31 -24.66 8.57
C GLU A 23 -1.13 -24.79 8.02
N HIS A 24 -1.92 -23.71 8.04
CA HIS A 24 -3.27 -23.69 7.46
C HIS A 24 -3.27 -23.92 5.95
N ILE A 25 -2.24 -23.43 5.24
CA ILE A 25 -2.10 -23.58 3.79
C ILE A 25 -1.60 -24.97 3.47
N THR A 26 -0.50 -25.39 4.09
CA THR A 26 0.15 -26.68 3.82
C THR A 26 -0.79 -27.84 4.13
N GLN A 27 -1.52 -27.79 5.26
CA GLN A 27 -2.50 -28.81 5.62
C GLN A 27 -3.65 -28.89 4.61
N THR A 28 -4.12 -27.74 4.09
CA THR A 28 -5.19 -27.71 3.10
C THR A 28 -4.75 -28.33 1.77
N LEU A 29 -3.52 -28.03 1.31
CA LEU A 29 -2.94 -28.62 0.12
C LEU A 29 -2.72 -30.14 0.28
N VAL A 30 -2.19 -30.57 1.44
CA VAL A 30 -2.05 -31.99 1.79
C VAL A 30 -3.39 -32.72 1.75
N ASN A 31 -4.44 -32.12 2.30
CA ASN A 31 -5.79 -32.69 2.29
C ASN A 31 -6.40 -32.73 0.88
N ALA A 32 -6.17 -31.72 0.06
CA ALA A 32 -6.61 -31.69 -1.34
C ALA A 32 -5.99 -32.84 -2.15
N ILE A 33 -4.68 -33.08 -1.98
CA ILE A 33 -3.97 -34.18 -2.62
C ILE A 33 -4.49 -35.55 -2.14
N LYS A 34 -4.63 -35.74 -0.82
CA LYS A 34 -5.16 -36.98 -0.23
C LYS A 34 -6.58 -37.30 -0.70
N SER A 35 -7.42 -36.28 -0.81
CA SER A 35 -8.82 -36.42 -1.28
C SER A 35 -8.96 -36.42 -2.80
N LYS A 36 -7.86 -36.33 -3.56
CA LYS A 36 -7.85 -36.20 -5.03
C LYS A 36 -8.69 -35.04 -5.56
N ARG A 37 -8.89 -33.99 -4.75
CA ARG A 37 -9.59 -32.75 -5.11
C ARG A 37 -8.59 -31.67 -5.46
N ILE A 38 -7.86 -31.91 -6.55
CA ILE A 38 -6.83 -30.99 -7.05
C ILE A 38 -7.51 -29.94 -7.92
N ALA A 39 -7.40 -28.66 -7.57
CA ALA A 39 -7.87 -27.56 -8.41
C ALA A 39 -6.98 -27.40 -9.65
N HIS A 40 -7.56 -26.89 -10.74
CA HIS A 40 -6.84 -26.55 -11.97
C HIS A 40 -6.02 -25.26 -11.83
N ALA A 41 -6.37 -24.38 -10.87
CA ALA A 41 -5.66 -23.13 -10.62
C ALA A 41 -5.59 -22.78 -9.12
N TYR A 42 -4.39 -22.43 -8.66
CA TYR A 42 -4.07 -21.99 -7.31
C TYR A 42 -3.55 -20.55 -7.34
N LEU A 43 -3.97 -19.72 -6.39
CA LEU A 43 -3.47 -18.36 -6.22
C LEU A 43 -2.87 -18.19 -4.83
N LEU A 44 -1.56 -18.06 -4.77
CA LEU A 44 -0.78 -17.83 -3.56
C LEU A 44 -0.57 -16.32 -3.38
N VAL A 45 -1.19 -15.73 -2.37
CA VAL A 45 -1.15 -14.28 -2.11
C VAL A 45 -0.38 -14.02 -0.83
N GLY A 46 0.48 -13.01 -0.82
CA GLY A 46 1.07 -12.51 0.42
C GLY A 46 2.41 -11.81 0.22
N PRO A 47 3.01 -11.29 1.29
CA PRO A 47 4.28 -10.58 1.22
C PRO A 47 5.39 -11.42 0.59
N ARG A 48 6.44 -10.77 0.06
CA ARG A 48 7.62 -11.47 -0.46
C ARG A 48 8.29 -12.29 0.65
N GLY A 49 9.02 -13.35 0.28
CA GLY A 49 9.79 -14.14 1.25
C GLY A 49 9.00 -14.98 2.26
N THR A 50 7.66 -15.04 2.17
CA THR A 50 6.78 -15.86 3.03
C THR A 50 6.64 -17.33 2.60
N GLY A 51 7.22 -17.72 1.46
CA GLY A 51 7.24 -19.10 0.99
C GLY A 51 6.27 -19.46 -0.14
N LYS A 52 5.67 -18.46 -0.83
CA LYS A 52 4.74 -18.67 -1.97
C LYS A 52 5.32 -19.59 -3.06
N THR A 53 6.39 -19.16 -3.73
CA THR A 53 7.04 -19.89 -4.82
C THR A 53 7.60 -21.23 -4.35
N THR A 54 8.11 -21.30 -3.11
CA THR A 54 8.55 -22.55 -2.49
C THR A 54 7.40 -23.55 -2.36
N THR A 55 6.25 -23.11 -1.85
CA THR A 55 5.05 -23.94 -1.70
C THR A 55 4.51 -24.39 -3.07
N ALA A 56 4.58 -23.52 -4.09
CA ALA A 56 4.23 -23.87 -5.46
C ALA A 56 5.11 -25.02 -6.00
N ARG A 57 6.43 -24.97 -5.77
CA ARG A 57 7.35 -26.06 -6.16
C ARG A 57 7.07 -27.35 -5.38
N ILE A 58 6.80 -27.27 -4.08
CA ILE A 58 6.44 -28.46 -3.27
C ILE A 58 5.16 -29.10 -3.81
N LEU A 59 4.14 -28.29 -4.13
CA LEU A 59 2.91 -28.77 -4.76
C LEU A 59 3.20 -29.45 -6.11
N ALA A 60 4.03 -28.84 -6.96
CA ALA A 60 4.42 -29.44 -8.24
C ALA A 60 5.15 -30.79 -8.05
N LYS A 61 6.06 -30.88 -7.07
CA LYS A 61 6.73 -32.15 -6.68
C LYS A 61 5.71 -33.18 -6.21
N ALA A 62 4.78 -32.79 -5.36
CA ALA A 62 3.75 -33.68 -4.80
C ALA A 62 2.84 -34.27 -5.89
N LEU A 63 2.52 -33.48 -6.91
CA LEU A 63 1.69 -33.87 -8.05
C LEU A 63 2.43 -34.79 -9.04
N ASN A 64 3.70 -34.51 -9.31
CA ASN A 64 4.50 -35.21 -10.33
C ASN A 64 5.51 -36.24 -9.80
N CYS A 65 5.59 -36.45 -8.49
CA CYS A 65 6.38 -37.54 -7.91
C CYS A 65 6.01 -38.88 -8.57
N GLU A 66 6.97 -39.78 -8.75
CA GLU A 66 6.70 -41.12 -9.32
C GLU A 66 5.67 -41.90 -8.48
N LYS A 67 5.68 -41.68 -7.16
CA LYS A 67 4.70 -42.26 -6.22
C LYS A 67 3.44 -41.39 -6.08
N GLY A 68 3.27 -40.39 -6.95
CA GLY A 68 2.29 -39.32 -6.84
C GLY A 68 1.00 -39.54 -7.65
N PRO A 69 -0.05 -38.73 -7.40
CA PRO A 69 -0.09 -37.59 -6.47
C PRO A 69 0.01 -38.04 -5.01
N THR A 70 0.94 -37.46 -4.26
CA THR A 70 1.21 -37.82 -2.86
C THR A 70 1.53 -36.58 -2.04
N PRO A 71 1.02 -36.45 -0.80
CA PRO A 71 1.31 -35.31 0.05
C PRO A 71 2.79 -35.25 0.48
N THR A 72 3.49 -36.37 0.46
CA THR A 72 4.91 -36.49 0.85
C THR A 72 5.73 -36.89 -0.38
N PRO A 73 6.19 -35.93 -1.21
CA PRO A 73 7.09 -36.22 -2.32
C PRO A 73 8.36 -36.94 -1.84
N CYS A 74 8.96 -37.78 -2.68
CA CYS A 74 10.04 -38.67 -2.21
C CYS A 74 11.44 -38.04 -2.19
N ASP A 75 11.62 -36.90 -2.85
CA ASP A 75 12.89 -36.16 -3.02
C ASP A 75 14.06 -36.93 -3.64
N LYS A 76 13.79 -38.13 -4.17
CA LYS A 76 14.81 -39.04 -4.72
C LYS A 76 14.63 -39.34 -6.21
N CYS A 77 13.40 -39.34 -6.72
CA CYS A 77 13.13 -39.60 -8.14
C CYS A 77 13.58 -38.45 -9.04
N SER A 78 13.71 -38.72 -10.35
CA SER A 78 14.10 -37.72 -11.35
C SER A 78 13.17 -36.51 -11.32
N ASN A 79 11.85 -36.75 -11.34
CA ASN A 79 10.86 -35.66 -11.29
C ASN A 79 11.02 -34.76 -10.05
N CYS A 80 11.25 -35.33 -8.86
CA CYS A 80 11.41 -34.51 -7.66
C CYS A 80 12.71 -33.69 -7.69
N LYS A 81 13.80 -34.25 -8.23
CA LYS A 81 15.09 -33.56 -8.35
C LYS A 81 15.03 -32.45 -9.40
N GLU A 82 14.52 -32.75 -10.59
CA GLU A 82 14.36 -31.79 -11.68
C GLU A 82 13.49 -30.59 -11.26
N VAL A 83 12.43 -30.80 -10.49
CA VAL A 83 11.59 -29.70 -9.99
C VAL A 83 12.31 -28.91 -8.89
N ALA A 84 13.07 -29.56 -8.01
CA ALA A 84 13.85 -28.88 -6.98
C ALA A 84 14.95 -27.99 -7.61
N ASP A 85 15.60 -28.49 -8.66
CA ASP A 85 16.66 -27.80 -9.40
C ASP A 85 16.12 -26.76 -10.40
N GLY A 86 14.83 -26.83 -10.75
CA GLY A 86 14.17 -25.91 -11.70
C GLY A 86 14.42 -26.26 -13.17
N THR A 87 14.75 -27.52 -13.47
CA THR A 87 15.08 -28.01 -14.83
C THR A 87 14.00 -28.92 -15.41
N SER A 88 12.88 -29.12 -14.71
CA SER A 88 11.79 -29.98 -15.14
C SER A 88 11.05 -29.44 -16.37
N MET A 89 10.87 -30.28 -17.39
CA MET A 89 10.07 -29.92 -18.58
C MET A 89 8.56 -29.83 -18.30
N ASN A 90 8.08 -30.50 -17.25
CA ASN A 90 6.66 -30.51 -16.87
C ASN A 90 6.31 -29.47 -15.81
N VAL A 91 7.30 -28.74 -15.28
CA VAL A 91 7.08 -27.69 -14.29
C VAL A 91 7.81 -26.45 -14.77
N MET A 92 7.06 -25.54 -15.36
CA MET A 92 7.62 -24.32 -15.92
C MET A 92 7.36 -23.17 -14.96
N GLU A 93 8.44 -22.56 -14.47
CA GLU A 93 8.41 -21.42 -13.58
C GLU A 93 8.74 -20.15 -14.38
N PHE A 94 7.83 -19.17 -14.33
CA PHE A 94 7.95 -17.88 -14.99
C PHE A 94 7.88 -16.78 -13.96
N ASP A 95 8.89 -15.92 -13.95
CA ASP A 95 8.80 -14.64 -13.24
C ASP A 95 8.27 -13.57 -14.21
N ALA A 96 7.04 -13.11 -13.94
CA ALA A 96 6.35 -12.11 -14.76
C ALA A 96 7.04 -10.74 -14.70
N ALA A 97 7.83 -10.44 -13.67
CA ALA A 97 8.61 -9.19 -13.59
C ALA A 97 9.78 -9.19 -14.59
N SER A 98 10.40 -10.35 -14.83
CA SER A 98 11.51 -10.49 -15.80
C SER A 98 11.05 -10.81 -17.24
N ASN A 99 9.84 -11.35 -17.40
CA ASN A 99 9.29 -11.79 -18.69
C ASN A 99 8.05 -10.98 -19.06
N THR A 100 8.15 -9.66 -18.98
CA THR A 100 7.05 -8.71 -19.32
C THR A 100 6.72 -8.68 -20.81
N GLN A 101 7.53 -9.30 -21.66
CA GLN A 101 7.24 -9.44 -23.08
C GLN A 101 6.01 -10.34 -23.27
N VAL A 102 4.92 -9.71 -23.71
CA VAL A 102 3.60 -10.30 -23.99
C VAL A 102 3.71 -11.60 -24.80
N ASP A 103 4.69 -11.68 -25.69
CA ASP A 103 4.84 -12.78 -26.64
C ASP A 103 5.31 -14.07 -25.96
N LYS A 104 6.22 -14.01 -24.98
CA LYS A 104 6.76 -15.22 -24.34
C LYS A 104 5.74 -15.97 -23.50
N VAL A 105 4.92 -15.27 -22.72
CA VAL A 105 3.88 -15.92 -21.88
C VAL A 105 2.81 -16.52 -22.78
N ARG A 106 2.43 -15.83 -23.86
CA ARG A 106 1.44 -16.30 -24.82
C ARG A 106 1.93 -17.55 -25.56
N GLU A 107 3.12 -17.49 -26.15
CA GLU A 107 3.72 -18.61 -26.90
C GLU A 107 4.02 -19.80 -25.97
N LEU A 108 4.72 -19.57 -24.86
CA LEU A 108 5.19 -20.68 -24.02
C LEU A 108 4.08 -21.34 -23.21
N ILE A 109 3.05 -20.60 -22.80
CA ILE A 109 1.95 -21.17 -22.02
C ILE A 109 0.87 -21.68 -22.96
N ILE A 110 0.29 -20.85 -23.81
CA ILE A 110 -0.97 -21.20 -24.50
C ILE A 110 -0.75 -22.22 -25.62
N GLU A 111 0.36 -22.12 -26.36
CA GLU A 111 0.64 -23.11 -27.41
C GLU A 111 1.02 -24.46 -26.80
N ASN A 112 1.76 -24.45 -25.68
CA ASN A 112 2.22 -25.67 -25.05
C ASN A 112 1.21 -26.33 -24.10
N VAL A 113 0.22 -25.58 -23.60
CA VAL A 113 -0.82 -26.05 -22.67
C VAL A 113 -1.63 -27.20 -23.27
N LYS A 114 -1.75 -27.27 -24.61
CA LYS A 114 -2.53 -28.31 -25.29
C LYS A 114 -1.82 -29.67 -25.32
N TYR A 115 -0.50 -29.69 -25.11
CA TYR A 115 0.28 -30.92 -25.16
C TYR A 115 0.39 -31.57 -23.79
N ALA A 116 0.13 -32.88 -23.77
CA ALA A 116 0.31 -33.74 -22.62
C ALA A 116 1.73 -33.64 -22.03
N PRO A 117 1.90 -33.88 -20.71
CA PRO A 117 3.21 -33.85 -20.07
C PRO A 117 4.13 -34.94 -20.64
N THR A 118 5.41 -34.60 -20.81
CA THR A 118 6.46 -35.52 -21.29
C THR A 118 6.78 -36.61 -20.26
N SER A 119 6.61 -36.31 -18.98
CA SER A 119 6.75 -37.26 -17.87
C SER A 119 5.88 -36.84 -16.67
N GLY A 120 5.51 -37.78 -15.81
CA GLY A 120 4.60 -37.50 -14.70
C GLY A 120 3.13 -37.39 -15.14
N LYS A 121 2.29 -36.74 -14.33
CA LYS A 121 0.83 -36.69 -14.53
C LYS A 121 0.33 -35.31 -14.95
N TYR A 122 1.00 -34.26 -14.50
CA TYR A 122 0.54 -32.89 -14.67
C TYR A 122 1.63 -32.01 -15.27
N LYS A 123 1.21 -31.07 -16.11
CA LYS A 123 2.00 -29.94 -16.59
C LYS A 123 1.66 -28.74 -15.71
N VAL A 124 2.61 -28.33 -14.88
CA VAL A 124 2.42 -27.29 -13.87
C VAL A 124 3.06 -25.99 -14.35
N TYR A 125 2.28 -24.91 -14.40
CA TYR A 125 2.73 -23.57 -14.72
C TYR A 125 2.77 -22.73 -13.44
N ILE A 126 3.97 -22.41 -12.97
CA ILE A 126 4.17 -21.52 -11.83
C ILE A 126 4.45 -20.13 -12.39
N VAL A 127 3.59 -19.15 -12.09
CA VAL A 127 3.77 -17.76 -12.51
C VAL A 127 3.94 -16.89 -11.28
N ASP A 128 5.18 -16.49 -11.01
CA ASP A 128 5.52 -15.60 -9.92
C ASP A 128 5.34 -14.13 -10.31
N GLU A 129 5.01 -13.31 -9.32
CA GLU A 129 4.59 -11.92 -9.46
C GLU A 129 3.57 -11.69 -10.59
N VAL A 130 2.55 -12.55 -10.66
CA VAL A 130 1.55 -12.57 -11.75
C VAL A 130 0.89 -11.20 -12.01
N HIS A 131 0.83 -10.32 -11.01
CA HIS A 131 0.30 -8.96 -11.15
C HIS A 131 1.11 -8.06 -12.10
N MET A 132 2.32 -8.49 -12.49
CA MET A 132 3.17 -7.81 -13.47
C MET A 132 2.84 -8.19 -14.93
N LEU A 133 1.94 -9.15 -15.16
CA LEU A 133 1.49 -9.50 -16.50
C LEU A 133 0.69 -8.37 -17.15
N SER A 134 0.82 -8.23 -18.47
CA SER A 134 0.00 -7.31 -19.25
C SER A 134 -1.47 -7.76 -19.27
N GLY A 135 -2.39 -6.81 -19.47
CA GLY A 135 -3.82 -7.12 -19.63
C GLY A 135 -4.09 -8.09 -20.79
N SER A 136 -3.34 -7.97 -21.89
CA SER A 136 -3.41 -8.90 -23.02
C SER A 136 -3.01 -10.33 -22.65
N SER A 137 -1.99 -10.49 -21.80
CA SER A 137 -1.55 -11.81 -21.30
C SER A 137 -2.61 -12.44 -20.39
N PHE A 138 -3.25 -11.64 -19.53
CA PHE A 138 -4.36 -12.12 -18.70
C PHE A 138 -5.53 -12.62 -19.53
N ASN A 139 -5.97 -11.84 -20.53
CA ASN A 139 -7.08 -12.22 -21.40
C ASN A 139 -6.80 -13.52 -22.16
N ALA A 140 -5.55 -13.73 -22.56
CA ALA A 140 -5.13 -14.95 -23.24
C ALA A 140 -5.17 -16.18 -22.31
N LEU A 141 -4.89 -16.01 -21.01
CA LEU A 141 -5.02 -17.08 -20.00
C LEU A 141 -6.48 -17.39 -19.64
N LEU A 142 -7.41 -16.42 -19.75
CA LEU A 142 -8.80 -16.61 -19.34
C LEU A 142 -9.47 -17.80 -20.03
N LYS A 143 -9.30 -17.94 -21.36
CA LYS A 143 -9.87 -19.06 -22.10
C LYS A 143 -9.40 -20.42 -21.56
N THR A 144 -8.12 -20.50 -21.19
CA THR A 144 -7.52 -21.72 -20.64
C THR A 144 -7.96 -21.97 -19.19
N LEU A 145 -8.18 -20.91 -18.41
CA LEU A 145 -8.67 -21.04 -17.03
C LEU A 145 -10.16 -21.38 -16.97
N GLU A 146 -10.95 -21.01 -17.98
CA GLU A 146 -12.36 -21.40 -18.11
C GLU A 146 -12.52 -22.86 -18.54
N GLU A 147 -11.72 -23.31 -19.50
CA GLU A 147 -11.75 -24.67 -20.03
C GLU A 147 -10.36 -25.32 -19.92
N PRO A 148 -9.88 -25.60 -18.69
CA PRO A 148 -8.53 -26.13 -18.47
C PRO A 148 -8.43 -27.60 -18.93
N PRO A 149 -7.37 -27.97 -19.67
CA PRO A 149 -7.08 -29.38 -19.90
C PRO A 149 -6.84 -30.12 -18.57
N GLU A 150 -7.31 -31.37 -18.45
CA GLU A 150 -7.24 -32.15 -17.19
C GLU A 150 -5.81 -32.34 -16.64
N HIS A 151 -4.81 -32.28 -17.52
CA HIS A 151 -3.41 -32.45 -17.18
C HIS A 151 -2.69 -31.13 -16.84
N VAL A 152 -3.36 -29.98 -16.91
CA VAL A 152 -2.74 -28.66 -16.70
C VAL A 152 -3.12 -28.10 -15.33
N ILE A 153 -2.13 -27.61 -14.59
CA ILE A 153 -2.34 -26.93 -13.31
C ILE A 153 -1.60 -25.60 -13.32
N PHE A 154 -2.31 -24.52 -12.99
CA PHE A 154 -1.73 -23.19 -12.79
C PHE A 154 -1.49 -22.92 -11.32
N VAL A 155 -0.34 -22.33 -11.00
CA VAL A 155 -0.02 -21.82 -9.68
C VAL A 155 0.48 -20.38 -9.82
N PHE A 156 -0.39 -19.44 -9.51
CA PHE A 156 -0.08 -18.01 -9.52
C PHE A 156 0.43 -17.58 -8.16
N ALA A 157 1.48 -16.77 -8.12
CA ALA A 157 1.96 -16.11 -6.90
C ALA A 157 1.98 -14.59 -7.07
N THR A 158 1.54 -13.84 -6.07
CA THR A 158 1.53 -12.37 -6.12
C THR A 158 1.71 -11.74 -4.73
N THR A 159 2.40 -10.59 -4.68
CA THR A 159 2.35 -9.69 -3.51
C THR A 159 1.18 -8.72 -3.55
N GLU A 160 0.60 -8.45 -4.72
CA GLU A 160 -0.43 -7.42 -4.93
C GLU A 160 -1.69 -8.02 -5.56
N VAL A 161 -2.57 -8.58 -4.73
CA VAL A 161 -3.82 -9.19 -5.21
C VAL A 161 -4.81 -8.17 -5.80
N SER A 162 -4.77 -6.92 -5.34
CA SER A 162 -5.65 -5.83 -5.81
C SER A 162 -5.43 -5.46 -7.28
N LYS A 163 -4.25 -5.77 -7.82
CA LYS A 163 -3.91 -5.54 -9.23
C LYS A 163 -4.42 -6.65 -10.16
N LEU A 164 -4.92 -7.77 -9.61
CA LEU A 164 -5.42 -8.87 -10.41
C LEU A 164 -6.87 -8.65 -10.84
N PRO A 165 -7.23 -8.97 -12.09
CA PRO A 165 -8.63 -8.97 -12.53
C PRO A 165 -9.49 -9.92 -11.70
N LEU A 166 -10.71 -9.49 -11.35
CA LEU A 166 -11.69 -10.34 -10.65
C LEU A 166 -11.98 -11.66 -11.40
N THR A 167 -11.86 -11.64 -12.73
CA THR A 167 -12.03 -12.81 -13.59
C THR A 167 -11.02 -13.93 -13.33
N ILE A 168 -9.79 -13.59 -12.93
CA ILE A 168 -8.77 -14.57 -12.52
C ILE A 168 -9.05 -15.04 -11.10
N LEU A 169 -9.36 -14.10 -10.19
CA LEU A 169 -9.61 -14.39 -8.78
C LEU A 169 -10.76 -15.39 -8.60
N SER A 170 -11.83 -15.28 -9.39
CA SER A 170 -12.99 -16.18 -9.30
C SER A 170 -12.72 -17.61 -9.78
N ARG A 171 -11.66 -17.83 -10.56
CA ARG A 171 -11.28 -19.13 -11.14
C ARG A 171 -10.14 -19.82 -10.41
N CYS A 172 -9.56 -19.18 -9.39
CA CYS A 172 -8.44 -19.72 -8.63
C CYS A 172 -8.84 -20.07 -7.20
N GLN A 173 -8.28 -21.17 -6.68
CA GLN A 173 -8.31 -21.41 -5.24
C GLN A 173 -7.26 -20.52 -4.55
N ARG A 174 -7.73 -19.54 -3.77
CA ARG A 174 -6.88 -18.54 -3.10
C ARG A 174 -6.34 -19.03 -1.76
N PHE A 175 -5.05 -18.78 -1.52
CA PHE A 175 -4.33 -19.03 -0.28
C PHE A 175 -3.56 -17.79 0.17
N ASP A 176 -3.91 -17.24 1.34
CA ASP A 176 -3.29 -16.04 1.89
C ASP A 176 -2.18 -16.40 2.89
N PHE A 177 -0.94 -16.13 2.49
CA PHE A 177 0.28 -16.23 3.29
C PHE A 177 0.40 -15.04 4.22
N ARG A 178 0.82 -15.31 5.45
CA ARG A 178 1.01 -14.29 6.49
C ARG A 178 2.49 -14.02 6.72
N ARG A 179 2.82 -12.86 7.27
CA ARG A 179 4.16 -12.59 7.82
C ARG A 179 4.44 -13.60 8.95
N LEU A 180 5.67 -14.09 9.03
CA LEU A 180 6.08 -14.98 10.11
C LEU A 180 6.26 -14.19 11.40
N ALA A 181 5.88 -14.80 12.53
CA ALA A 181 6.15 -14.24 13.85
C ALA A 181 7.67 -14.19 14.09
N THR A 182 8.14 -13.15 14.78
CA THR A 182 9.56 -12.94 15.07
C THR A 182 10.17 -14.15 15.78
N SER A 183 9.46 -14.71 16.76
CA SER A 183 9.87 -15.89 17.53
C SER A 183 10.10 -17.14 16.65
N LEU A 184 9.29 -17.34 15.61
CA LEU A 184 9.45 -18.46 14.67
C LEU A 184 10.71 -18.29 13.80
N ILE A 185 10.98 -17.07 13.34
CA ILE A 185 12.20 -16.76 12.58
C ILE A 185 13.42 -17.01 13.45
N VAL A 186 13.46 -16.46 14.68
CA VAL A 186 14.56 -16.67 15.63
C VAL A 186 14.81 -18.15 15.88
N LYS A 187 13.76 -18.92 16.17
CA LYS A 187 13.88 -20.37 16.40
C LYS A 187 14.48 -21.11 15.22
N HIS A 188 14.08 -20.77 14.00
CA HIS A 188 14.58 -21.43 12.81
C HIS A 188 16.00 -20.99 12.44
N LEU A 189 16.32 -19.70 12.53
CA LEU A 189 17.69 -19.21 12.35
C LEU A 189 18.65 -19.84 13.38
N ALA A 190 18.22 -20.00 14.63
CA ALA A 190 19.02 -20.68 15.65
C ALA A 190 19.29 -22.16 15.31
N ALA A 191 18.33 -22.85 14.69
CA ALA A 191 18.52 -24.23 14.22
C ALA A 191 19.53 -24.28 13.06
N ILE A 192 19.39 -23.39 12.08
CA ILE A 192 20.33 -23.29 10.95
C ILE A 192 21.73 -22.92 11.41
N ALA A 193 21.87 -21.96 12.33
CA ALA A 193 23.17 -21.54 12.85
C ALA A 193 23.93 -22.71 13.50
N LYS A 194 23.22 -23.61 14.22
CA LYS A 194 23.81 -24.82 14.79
C LYS A 194 24.31 -25.78 13.71
N ASP A 195 23.52 -25.98 12.64
CA ASP A 195 23.86 -26.89 11.55
C ASP A 195 25.01 -26.36 10.68
N GLU A 196 25.07 -25.05 10.47
CA GLU A 196 26.17 -24.35 9.79
C GLU A 196 27.40 -24.11 10.69
N LYS A 197 27.32 -24.46 11.98
CA LYS A 197 28.38 -24.28 13.00
C LYS A 197 28.80 -22.81 13.19
N VAL A 198 27.84 -21.90 13.12
CA VAL A 198 28.02 -20.47 13.37
C VAL A 198 27.48 -20.11 14.76
N GLN A 199 28.23 -19.31 15.51
CA GLN A 199 27.81 -18.79 16.81
C GLN A 199 27.13 -17.43 16.60
N ILE A 200 25.81 -17.38 16.78
CA ILE A 200 25.02 -16.15 16.70
C ILE A 200 24.38 -15.91 18.06
N GLU A 201 24.55 -14.71 18.61
CA GLU A 201 23.91 -14.32 19.86
C GLU A 201 22.38 -14.24 19.70
N GLU A 202 21.64 -14.50 20.78
CA GLU A 202 20.17 -14.46 20.74
C GLU A 202 19.64 -13.06 20.41
N THR A 203 20.30 -12.01 20.92
CA THR A 203 20.00 -10.60 20.60
C THR A 203 20.26 -10.29 19.12
N ALA A 204 21.33 -10.84 18.54
CA ALA A 204 21.61 -10.71 17.11
C ALA A 204 20.55 -11.42 16.25
N LEU A 205 20.13 -12.64 16.63
CA LEU A 205 19.03 -13.35 15.96
C LEU A 205 17.72 -12.56 16.01
N LEU A 206 17.41 -11.95 17.16
CA LEU A 206 16.24 -11.09 17.32
C LEU A 206 16.31 -9.85 16.41
N ALA A 207 17.48 -9.21 16.34
CA ALA A 207 17.71 -8.06 15.46
C ALA A 207 17.54 -8.42 13.97
N ILE A 208 18.06 -9.58 13.55
CA ILE A 208 17.87 -10.11 12.18
C ILE A 208 16.38 -10.37 11.92
N ALA A 209 15.70 -11.05 12.83
CA ALA A 209 14.29 -11.41 12.67
C ALA A 209 13.40 -10.17 12.54
N ARG A 210 13.61 -9.16 13.39
CA ARG A 210 12.94 -7.85 13.30
C ARG A 210 13.21 -7.18 11.97
N GLY A 211 14.48 -7.17 11.55
CA GLY A 211 14.86 -6.52 10.31
C GLY A 211 14.43 -7.21 9.03
N SER A 212 13.91 -8.42 9.15
CA SER A 212 13.37 -9.20 8.06
C SER A 212 11.86 -9.04 7.92
N GLU A 213 11.18 -8.33 8.83
CA GLU A 213 9.76 -8.02 8.75
C GLU A 213 8.85 -9.25 8.49
N GLY A 214 9.18 -10.40 9.09
CA GLY A 214 8.43 -11.63 8.87
C GLY A 214 8.72 -12.35 7.55
N CYS A 215 9.75 -11.93 6.80
CA CYS A 215 10.18 -12.51 5.53
C CYS A 215 11.38 -13.44 5.73
N MET A 216 11.17 -14.75 5.63
CA MET A 216 12.22 -15.74 5.92
C MET A 216 13.40 -15.69 4.96
N ARG A 217 13.12 -15.44 3.68
CA ARG A 217 14.15 -15.30 2.64
C ARG A 217 15.11 -14.15 2.97
N ASP A 218 14.58 -13.03 3.45
CA ASP A 218 15.37 -11.85 3.79
C ASP A 218 16.22 -12.15 5.04
N ALA A 219 15.64 -12.82 6.05
CA ALA A 219 16.36 -13.27 7.24
C ALA A 219 17.56 -14.18 6.93
N LEU A 220 17.37 -15.18 6.05
CA LEU A 220 18.43 -16.08 5.62
C LEU A 220 19.49 -15.36 4.79
N SER A 221 19.09 -14.45 3.91
CA SER A 221 20.02 -13.67 3.09
C SER A 221 20.87 -12.74 3.95
N THR A 222 20.25 -12.08 4.93
CA THR A 222 20.93 -11.27 5.94
C THR A 222 21.91 -12.10 6.75
N THR A 223 21.50 -13.29 7.21
CA THR A 223 22.38 -14.17 7.99
C THR A 223 23.59 -14.62 7.17
N ASP A 224 23.41 -14.96 5.90
CA ASP A 224 24.49 -15.34 4.97
C ASP A 224 25.50 -14.20 4.79
N GLN A 225 25.01 -12.97 4.63
CA GLN A 225 25.86 -11.78 4.52
C GLN A 225 26.65 -11.50 5.82
N LEU A 226 26.02 -11.65 6.98
CA LEU A 226 26.68 -11.48 8.28
C LEU A 226 27.77 -12.54 8.50
N ILE A 227 27.51 -13.80 8.12
CA ILE A 227 28.53 -14.86 8.16
C ILE A 227 29.72 -14.51 7.28
N SER A 228 29.47 -13.96 6.08
CA SER A 228 30.55 -13.54 5.18
C SER A 228 31.34 -12.33 5.71
N PHE A 229 30.73 -11.48 6.53
CA PHE A 229 31.36 -10.26 7.04
C PHE A 229 32.09 -10.46 8.38
N CYS A 230 31.44 -11.10 9.36
CA CYS A 230 31.95 -11.30 10.73
C CYS A 230 32.61 -12.68 10.92
N GLY A 231 32.41 -13.61 9.98
CA GLY A 231 32.85 -15.00 10.13
C GLY A 231 31.89 -15.81 11.02
N ASN A 232 32.47 -16.55 11.97
CA ASN A 232 31.72 -17.56 12.74
C ASN A 232 31.10 -17.03 14.05
N LYS A 233 31.32 -15.76 14.39
CA LYS A 233 30.77 -15.13 15.60
C LYS A 233 30.06 -13.86 15.20
N ILE A 234 28.77 -13.78 15.50
CA ILE A 234 27.92 -12.64 15.14
C ILE A 234 27.26 -12.12 16.43
N ALA A 235 27.59 -10.88 16.78
CA ALA A 235 27.01 -10.15 17.90
C ALA A 235 25.93 -9.18 17.42
N GLU A 236 25.15 -8.61 18.36
CA GLU A 236 24.08 -7.66 18.02
C GLU A 236 24.61 -6.41 17.29
N ASP A 237 25.72 -5.85 17.76
CA ASP A 237 26.34 -4.64 17.18
C ASP A 237 26.75 -4.83 15.71
N ASP A 238 27.13 -6.04 15.32
CA ASP A 238 27.46 -6.39 13.94
C ASP A 238 26.22 -6.26 13.04
N VAL A 239 25.07 -6.75 13.52
CA VAL A 239 23.79 -6.64 12.80
C VAL A 239 23.36 -5.18 12.72
N LEU A 240 23.40 -4.46 13.84
CA LEU A 240 22.95 -3.07 13.89
C LEU A 240 23.81 -2.13 13.05
N SER A 241 25.12 -2.38 12.97
CA SER A 241 26.04 -1.60 12.14
C SER A 241 25.86 -1.91 10.66
N MET A 242 25.79 -3.20 10.28
CA MET A 242 25.66 -3.61 8.88
C MET A 242 24.36 -3.11 8.24
N PHE A 243 23.25 -3.12 8.97
CA PHE A 243 21.94 -2.71 8.46
C PHE A 243 21.57 -1.27 8.78
N GLY A 244 22.46 -0.51 9.41
CA GLY A 244 22.18 0.87 9.82
C GLY A 244 20.99 0.97 10.78
N LEU A 245 20.79 -0.03 11.65
CA LEU A 245 19.63 -0.10 12.55
C LEU A 245 19.94 0.52 13.90
N ALA A 246 18.97 1.20 14.48
CA ALA A 246 19.09 1.67 15.84
C ALA A 246 18.94 0.49 16.81
N ALA A 247 19.77 0.46 17.85
CA ALA A 247 19.54 -0.45 18.97
C ALA A 247 18.16 -0.16 19.57
N HIS A 248 17.45 -1.20 19.99
CA HIS A 248 16.10 -1.03 20.56
C HIS A 248 16.09 -0.07 21.76
N GLU A 249 17.15 -0.08 22.57
CA GLU A 249 17.30 0.84 23.70
C GLU A 249 17.31 2.32 23.28
N ARG A 250 17.91 2.66 22.13
CA ARG A 250 17.92 4.02 21.61
C ARG A 250 16.53 4.49 21.16
N ILE A 251 15.71 3.56 20.64
CA ILE A 251 14.32 3.82 20.26
C ILE A 251 13.50 4.11 21.53
N VAL A 252 13.68 3.29 22.56
CA VAL A 252 13.04 3.46 23.87
C VAL A 252 13.44 4.79 24.53
N GLU A 253 14.72 5.18 24.47
CA GLU A 253 15.24 6.46 24.95
C GLU A 253 14.65 7.65 24.18
N LEU A 254 14.64 7.58 22.84
CA LEU A 254 14.10 8.63 21.99
C LEU A 254 12.58 8.80 22.22
N ALA A 255 11.84 7.70 22.28
CA ALA A 255 10.42 7.71 22.63
C ALA A 255 10.21 8.31 24.02
N GLY A 256 11.01 7.92 25.02
CA GLY A 256 10.97 8.50 26.36
C GLY A 256 11.19 10.02 26.36
N ALA A 257 12.15 10.52 25.58
CA ALA A 257 12.40 11.96 25.47
C ALA A 257 11.22 12.74 24.86
N ILE A 258 10.54 12.16 23.85
CA ILE A 258 9.33 12.74 23.26
C ILE A 258 8.18 12.71 24.28
N LEU A 259 8.00 11.58 24.96
CA LEU A 259 6.96 11.38 25.97
C LEU A 259 7.15 12.23 27.22
N ASP A 260 8.38 12.64 27.52
CA ASP A 260 8.71 13.58 28.58
C ASP A 260 8.57 15.05 28.16
N GLY A 261 8.36 15.34 26.87
CA GLY A 261 8.34 16.71 26.32
C GLY A 261 9.73 17.34 26.21
N LYS A 262 10.80 16.55 26.33
CA LYS A 262 12.20 17.04 26.30
C LYS A 262 12.70 17.13 24.86
N THR A 263 12.17 18.07 24.08
CA THR A 263 12.50 18.25 22.66
C THR A 263 14.01 18.35 22.39
N SER A 264 14.75 19.06 23.24
CA SER A 264 16.22 19.18 23.08
C SER A 264 16.93 17.83 23.25
N ALA A 265 16.49 16.99 24.19
CA ALA A 265 17.07 15.67 24.38
C ALA A 265 16.74 14.73 23.20
N ALA A 266 15.50 14.78 22.70
CA ALA A 266 15.06 14.00 21.55
C ALA A 266 15.87 14.36 20.28
N LEU A 267 16.10 15.66 20.03
CA LEU A 267 16.90 16.13 18.90
C LEU A 267 18.38 15.73 19.00
N LYS A 268 18.96 15.73 20.21
CA LYS A 268 20.34 15.26 20.42
C LYS A 268 20.47 13.76 20.11
N LEU A 269 19.60 12.93 20.69
CA LEU A 269 19.56 11.50 20.42
C LEU A 269 19.36 11.19 18.94
N PHE A 270 18.48 11.94 18.28
CA PHE A 270 18.26 11.82 16.84
C PHE A 270 19.52 12.19 16.02
N ASN A 271 20.20 13.29 16.37
CA ASN A 271 21.42 13.68 15.70
C ASN A 271 22.51 12.62 15.83
N ASP A 272 22.69 12.04 17.02
CA ASP A 272 23.67 10.96 17.24
C ASP A 272 23.35 9.72 16.37
N LEU A 273 22.05 9.38 16.23
CA LEU A 273 21.60 8.29 15.35
C LEU A 273 21.79 8.64 13.86
N ALA A 274 21.52 9.86 13.46
CA ALA A 274 21.69 10.30 12.08
C ALA A 274 23.17 10.36 11.68
N ASP A 275 24.03 10.86 12.57
CA ASP A 275 25.48 11.01 12.34
C ASP A 275 26.21 9.65 12.38
N SER A 276 25.66 8.67 13.11
CA SER A 276 26.13 7.27 13.05
C SER A 276 25.63 6.48 11.83
N GLY A 277 24.98 7.15 10.87
CA GLY A 277 24.61 6.57 9.58
C GLY A 277 23.40 5.62 9.62
N LYS A 278 22.54 5.74 10.65
CA LYS A 278 21.34 4.91 10.77
C LYS A 278 20.30 5.26 9.70
N ASP A 279 19.53 4.27 9.25
CA ASP A 279 18.45 4.46 8.29
C ASP A 279 17.29 5.22 8.96
N LEU A 280 17.12 6.48 8.55
CA LEU A 280 16.11 7.39 9.11
C LEU A 280 14.66 6.95 8.81
N GLN A 281 14.44 6.28 7.68
CA GLN A 281 13.10 5.80 7.32
C GLN A 281 12.71 4.60 8.16
N ARG A 282 13.67 3.71 8.38
CA ARG A 282 13.51 2.59 9.28
C ARG A 282 13.32 3.04 10.73
N LEU A 283 14.14 3.99 11.19
CA LEU A 283 13.99 4.57 12.52
C LEU A 283 12.60 5.18 12.73
N LEU A 284 12.03 5.88 11.74
CA LEU A 284 10.67 6.41 11.83
C LEU A 284 9.62 5.31 11.92
N THR A 285 9.77 4.25 11.13
CA THR A 285 8.86 3.09 11.13
C THR A 285 8.88 2.38 12.48
N GLU A 286 10.07 2.15 13.04
CA GLU A 286 10.24 1.52 14.36
C GLU A 286 9.70 2.42 15.48
N MET A 287 9.82 3.75 15.35
CA MET A 287 9.19 4.69 16.28
C MET A 287 7.66 4.61 16.22
N ILE A 288 7.06 4.57 15.03
CA ILE A 288 5.60 4.40 14.85
C ILE A 288 5.15 3.10 15.50
N GLU A 289 5.86 2.00 15.26
CA GLU A 289 5.56 0.70 15.85
C GLU A 289 5.67 0.72 17.39
N HIS A 290 6.72 1.35 17.93
CA HIS A 290 6.88 1.50 19.38
C HIS A 290 5.73 2.29 20.02
N PHE A 291 5.33 3.42 19.44
CA PHE A 291 4.19 4.21 19.92
C PHE A 291 2.85 3.48 19.79
N ARG A 292 2.64 2.73 18.70
CA ARG A 292 1.50 1.81 18.56
C ARG A 292 1.48 0.79 19.69
N ASN A 293 2.61 0.15 19.98
CA ASN A 293 2.71 -0.88 21.01
C ASN A 293 2.42 -0.29 22.40
N LEU A 294 2.90 0.92 22.71
CA LEU A 294 2.54 1.64 23.94
C LEU A 294 1.04 1.90 24.05
N LEU A 295 0.39 2.34 22.96
CA LEU A 295 -1.05 2.60 22.93
C LEU A 295 -1.86 1.32 23.14
N VAL A 296 -1.47 0.23 22.46
CA VAL A 296 -2.12 -1.08 22.60
C VAL A 296 -1.97 -1.61 24.03
N VAL A 297 -0.77 -1.59 24.61
CA VAL A 297 -0.55 -2.01 26.00
C VAL A 297 -1.38 -1.17 26.96
N LYS A 298 -1.50 0.14 26.70
CA LYS A 298 -2.28 1.04 27.55
C LYS A 298 -3.79 0.78 27.49
N MET A 299 -4.35 0.65 26.28
CA MET A 299 -5.80 0.54 26.10
C MET A 299 -6.31 -0.90 26.29
N ALA A 300 -5.53 -1.86 25.85
CA ALA A 300 -5.93 -3.25 25.72
C ALA A 300 -5.35 -4.14 26.85
N GLY A 301 -4.53 -3.58 27.74
CA GLY A 301 -3.94 -4.29 28.87
C GLY A 301 -3.10 -5.49 28.43
N GLU A 302 -3.60 -6.70 28.69
CA GLU A 302 -2.98 -7.98 28.34
C GLU A 302 -3.70 -8.68 27.17
N LEU A 303 -3.89 -8.00 26.05
CA LEU A 303 -4.11 -8.71 24.78
C LEU A 303 -2.79 -9.39 24.36
N GLY A 304 -2.51 -10.53 25.00
CA GLY A 304 -1.29 -11.35 24.92
C GLY A 304 -0.97 -11.97 23.55
N GLY A 305 -1.34 -11.29 22.47
CA GLY A 305 -0.96 -11.63 21.10
C GLY A 305 -1.03 -10.46 20.12
N ALA A 306 -1.35 -9.24 20.58
CA ALA A 306 -1.43 -8.06 19.70
C ALA A 306 -0.07 -7.36 19.49
N VAL A 307 0.90 -7.63 20.38
CA VAL A 307 2.26 -7.07 20.37
C VAL A 307 3.24 -8.23 20.24
N ASP A 308 4.01 -8.27 19.14
CA ASP A 308 5.09 -9.24 18.93
C ASP A 308 6.35 -8.76 19.66
N ALA A 309 6.37 -8.92 20.98
CA ALA A 309 7.47 -8.50 21.85
C ALA A 309 7.84 -9.59 22.87
N THR A 310 9.09 -9.57 23.32
CA THR A 310 9.56 -10.45 24.41
C THR A 310 8.98 -10.02 25.75
N ASP A 311 8.98 -10.91 26.75
CA ASP A 311 8.48 -10.59 28.11
C ASP A 311 9.20 -9.39 28.75
N ALA A 312 10.51 -9.28 28.52
CA ALA A 312 11.33 -8.17 29.00
C ALA A 312 10.92 -6.83 28.36
N GLU A 313 10.59 -6.83 27.08
CA GLU A 313 10.15 -5.64 26.36
C GLU A 313 8.72 -5.26 26.72
N LEU A 314 7.84 -6.25 26.90
CA LEU A 314 6.49 -6.03 27.39
C LEU A 314 6.52 -5.32 28.76
N ALA A 315 7.44 -5.71 29.66
CA ALA A 315 7.63 -5.04 30.94
C ALA A 315 8.11 -3.58 30.79
N LYS A 316 9.04 -3.32 29.86
CA LYS A 316 9.51 -1.95 29.54
C LYS A 316 8.37 -1.09 28.97
N LEU A 317 7.58 -1.64 28.04
CA LEU A 317 6.41 -0.98 27.44
C LEU A 317 5.36 -0.65 28.50
N LYS A 318 5.00 -1.61 29.38
CA LYS A 318 4.06 -1.39 30.49
C LYS A 318 4.53 -0.26 31.42
N LYS A 319 5.84 -0.18 31.69
CA LYS A 319 6.42 0.90 32.51
C LYS A 319 6.34 2.27 31.82
N GLN A 320 6.65 2.35 30.53
CA GLN A 320 6.58 3.60 29.77
C GLN A 320 5.13 4.07 29.54
N SER A 321 4.20 3.15 29.30
CA SER A 321 2.79 3.51 29.04
C SER A 321 2.06 4.02 30.30
N ALA A 322 2.54 3.65 31.49
CA ALA A 322 1.91 4.04 32.75
C ALA A 322 1.98 5.56 33.02
N SER A 323 3.01 6.25 32.52
CA SER A 323 3.25 7.67 32.80
C SER A 323 2.66 8.65 31.77
N VAL A 324 1.96 8.15 30.75
CA VAL A 324 1.54 8.94 29.58
C VAL A 324 0.07 8.73 29.31
N ASP A 325 -0.66 9.79 28.96
CA ASP A 325 -2.07 9.71 28.59
C ASP A 325 -2.33 9.02 27.23
N ALA A 326 -3.48 8.34 27.08
CA ALA A 326 -3.82 7.62 25.84
C ALA A 326 -4.01 8.59 24.67
N ASP A 327 -4.63 9.75 24.91
CA ASP A 327 -4.82 10.77 23.88
C ASP A 327 -3.49 11.39 23.45
N ALA A 328 -2.53 11.52 24.37
CA ALA A 328 -1.19 11.98 24.05
C ALA A 328 -0.46 10.97 23.14
N LEU A 329 -0.54 9.67 23.43
CA LEU A 329 0.01 8.62 22.57
C LEU A 329 -0.61 8.65 21.17
N LEU A 330 -1.93 8.82 21.08
CA LEU A 330 -2.64 8.87 19.80
C LEU A 330 -2.23 10.09 18.97
N ARG A 331 -2.19 11.29 19.56
CA ARG A 331 -1.70 12.51 18.87
C ARG A 331 -0.26 12.38 18.39
N THR A 332 0.62 11.83 19.22
CA THR A 332 2.02 11.61 18.82
C THR A 332 2.12 10.60 17.68
N LEU A 333 1.35 9.52 17.72
CA LEU A 333 1.30 8.52 16.66
C LEU A 333 0.81 9.11 15.33
N GLU A 334 -0.21 9.97 15.34
CA GLU A 334 -0.70 10.67 14.14
C GLU A 334 0.38 11.56 13.51
N VAL A 335 1.16 12.28 14.34
CA VAL A 335 2.27 13.11 13.85
C VAL A 335 3.36 12.27 13.18
N LEU A 336 3.73 11.14 13.81
CA LEU A 336 4.76 10.23 13.27
C LEU A 336 4.28 9.56 11.97
N ALA A 337 3.07 9.00 11.96
CA ALA A 337 2.47 8.35 10.79
C ALA A 337 2.28 9.33 9.62
N GLY A 338 1.89 10.58 9.89
CA GLY A 338 1.79 11.62 8.87
C GLY A 338 3.14 12.00 8.24
N ALA A 339 4.26 11.76 8.93
CA ALA A 339 5.59 11.98 8.40
C ALA A 339 6.10 10.83 7.52
N GLU A 340 5.68 9.58 7.80
CA GLU A 340 6.11 8.37 7.09
C GLU A 340 5.89 8.47 5.58
N GLY A 341 4.67 8.82 5.17
CA GLY A 341 4.32 8.98 3.75
C GLY A 341 5.09 10.10 3.04
N ARG A 342 5.53 11.12 3.78
CA ARG A 342 6.28 12.27 3.24
C ARG A 342 7.79 12.00 3.15
N LEU A 343 8.31 11.12 4.00
CA LEU A 343 9.74 10.82 4.09
C LEU A 343 10.30 10.18 2.80
N ARG A 344 9.44 9.51 2.02
CA ARG A 344 9.80 8.90 0.73
C ARG A 344 10.15 9.93 -0.36
N PHE A 345 9.53 11.11 -0.34
CA PHE A 345 9.62 12.10 -1.44
C PHE A 345 10.26 13.42 -1.03
N THR A 346 10.73 13.55 0.21
CA THR A 346 11.37 14.79 0.71
C THR A 346 12.81 14.93 0.24
N ALA A 347 13.25 16.16 0.00
CA ALA A 347 14.63 16.48 -0.38
C ALA A 347 15.63 16.22 0.76
N SER A 348 15.20 16.41 2.02
CA SER A 348 16.01 16.09 3.21
C SER A 348 15.17 15.31 4.21
N LYS A 349 15.52 14.02 4.37
CA LYS A 349 14.89 13.13 5.37
C LYS A 349 15.18 13.61 6.79
N ARG A 350 16.41 14.10 7.03
CA ARG A 350 16.86 14.61 8.32
C ARG A 350 16.00 15.77 8.82
N ILE A 351 15.85 16.82 8.01
CA ILE A 351 15.04 18.00 8.37
C ILE A 351 13.58 17.62 8.64
N LEU A 352 13.01 16.75 7.80
CA LEU A 352 11.62 16.31 8.00
C LEU A 352 11.46 15.59 9.33
N PHE A 353 12.39 14.70 9.69
CA PHE A 353 12.34 13.98 10.96
C PHE A 353 12.55 14.92 12.15
N GLU A 354 13.51 15.84 12.11
CA GLU A 354 13.71 16.86 13.18
C GLU A 354 12.42 17.66 13.44
N VAL A 355 11.78 18.16 12.39
CA VAL A 355 10.49 18.88 12.51
C VAL A 355 9.39 17.97 13.06
N THR A 356 9.41 16.69 12.72
CA THR A 356 8.43 15.71 13.20
C THR A 356 8.63 15.45 14.69
N LEU A 357 9.87 15.33 15.19
CA LEU A 357 10.18 15.16 16.61
C LEU A 357 9.74 16.37 17.44
N ILE A 358 9.94 17.59 16.91
CA ILE A 358 9.47 18.83 17.55
C ILE A 358 7.93 18.81 17.65
N LYS A 359 7.24 18.51 16.55
CA LYS A 359 5.76 18.42 16.53
C LYS A 359 5.25 17.33 17.46
N ALA A 360 5.89 16.16 17.49
CA ALA A 360 5.53 15.04 18.34
C ALA A 360 5.65 15.39 19.83
N SER A 361 6.72 16.09 20.21
CA SER A 361 6.95 16.56 21.59
C SER A 361 5.91 17.62 22.00
N GLN A 362 5.54 18.53 21.09
CA GLN A 362 4.50 19.54 21.32
C GLN A 362 3.08 18.95 21.38
N ALA A 363 2.79 17.93 20.56
CA ALA A 363 1.50 17.26 20.51
C ALA A 363 1.15 16.55 21.83
N ARG A 364 2.16 16.15 22.60
CA ARG A 364 2.00 15.60 23.95
C ARG A 364 1.57 16.67 24.97
N GLU A 365 2.05 17.91 24.85
CA GLU A 365 1.69 19.03 25.73
C GLU A 365 0.36 19.70 25.36
N ALA A 366 -0.15 19.44 24.15
CA ALA A 366 -1.44 19.97 23.70
C ALA A 366 -2.56 19.48 24.65
N ALA A 367 -3.06 20.39 25.48
CA ALA A 367 -4.22 20.14 26.33
C ALA A 367 -5.46 19.97 25.45
N SER A 368 -6.32 19.00 25.80
CA SER A 368 -7.63 18.89 25.16
C SER A 368 -8.44 20.17 25.44
N ILE A 369 -9.27 20.55 24.47
CA ILE A 369 -10.16 21.71 24.59
C ILE A 369 -11.02 21.57 25.86
N ASP A 370 -11.43 20.36 26.22
CA ASP A 370 -12.19 20.09 27.44
C ASP A 370 -11.42 20.42 28.73
N VAL A 371 -10.11 20.14 28.79
CA VAL A 371 -9.26 20.52 29.94
C VAL A 371 -9.10 22.04 30.02
N VAL A 372 -8.98 22.70 28.87
CA VAL A 372 -8.94 24.17 28.80
C VAL A 372 -10.28 24.77 29.24
N LEU A 373 -11.41 24.20 28.80
CA LEU A 373 -12.76 24.60 29.18
C LEU A 373 -13.03 24.35 30.67
N GLN A 374 -12.60 23.23 31.23
CA GLN A 374 -12.70 22.94 32.67
C GLN A 374 -11.87 23.92 33.50
N LYS A 375 -10.62 24.21 33.11
CA LYS A 375 -9.79 25.22 33.77
C LYS A 375 -10.42 26.61 33.67
N LEU A 376 -10.97 26.98 32.51
CA LEU A 376 -11.66 28.26 32.32
C LEU A 376 -12.94 28.36 33.17
N ASN A 377 -13.72 27.29 33.29
CA ASN A 377 -14.90 27.25 34.16
C ASN A 377 -14.53 27.36 35.64
N SER A 378 -13.43 26.72 36.07
CA SER A 378 -12.91 26.82 37.43
C SER A 378 -12.37 28.23 37.76
N LEU A 379 -11.74 28.91 36.80
CA LEU A 379 -11.22 30.28 36.96
C LEU A 379 -12.33 31.34 36.92
N ARG A 380 -13.46 31.05 36.27
CA ARG A 380 -14.64 31.93 36.23
C ARG A 380 -15.53 31.84 37.47
N GLY A 381 -15.15 31.05 38.48
CA GLY A 381 -15.90 30.92 39.74
C GLY A 381 -17.28 30.27 39.58
N GLY A 382 -17.53 29.56 38.48
CA GLY A 382 -18.75 28.76 38.34
C GLY A 382 -18.65 27.51 39.22
N PRO A 383 -19.74 27.07 39.88
CA PRO A 383 -19.72 25.82 40.62
C PRO A 383 -19.33 24.67 39.68
N PRO A 384 -18.66 23.61 40.18
CA PRO A 384 -18.36 22.45 39.35
C PRO A 384 -19.68 21.90 38.78
N PRO A 385 -19.69 21.36 37.55
CA PRO A 385 -20.88 20.67 37.06
C PRO A 385 -21.18 19.54 38.04
N SER A 386 -22.40 19.54 38.57
CA SER A 386 -22.85 18.57 39.56
C SER A 386 -22.64 17.16 39.03
N SER A 387 -21.78 16.40 39.69
CA SER A 387 -21.80 14.94 39.60
C SER A 387 -23.04 14.44 40.36
N GLY A 388 -24.08 14.13 39.61
CA GLY A 388 -25.23 13.32 40.03
C GLY A 388 -25.91 12.87 38.73
N ALA A 389 -26.01 11.60 38.39
CA ALA A 389 -26.45 10.53 39.25
C ALA A 389 -25.66 9.23 39.04
N ALA A 390 -25.48 8.53 40.16
CA ALA A 390 -25.09 7.14 40.23
C ALA A 390 -26.02 6.26 39.38
N VAL A 391 -25.41 5.39 38.57
CA VAL A 391 -26.09 4.27 37.92
C VAL A 391 -26.40 3.24 39.01
N ALA A 392 -27.63 3.28 39.53
CA ALA A 392 -28.18 2.21 40.34
C ALA A 392 -28.68 1.09 39.43
N ALA A 393 -28.23 -0.12 39.74
CA ALA A 393 -28.53 -1.36 39.03
C ALA A 393 -30.03 -1.66 38.97
N ALA A 394 -30.50 -2.09 37.79
CA ALA A 394 -31.79 -2.75 37.63
C ALA A 394 -31.57 -4.19 37.10
N LYS A 395 -31.92 -5.18 37.93
CA LYS A 395 -32.15 -6.57 37.50
C LYS A 395 -33.52 -6.66 36.79
N PRO A 396 -33.69 -7.59 35.82
CA PRO A 396 -34.86 -7.62 34.94
C PRO A 396 -35.92 -8.64 35.38
N ALA A 397 -37.19 -8.25 35.29
CA ALA A 397 -38.38 -9.11 35.21
C ALA A 397 -39.54 -8.22 34.73
N ALA A 398 -40.47 -8.62 33.88
CA ALA A 398 -40.61 -9.71 32.93
C ALA A 398 -41.75 -9.26 31.99
N THR A 399 -41.71 -9.68 30.71
CA THR A 399 -42.84 -9.92 29.77
C THR A 399 -43.91 -8.82 29.59
N VAL A 400 -44.23 -8.38 28.37
CA VAL A 400 -45.21 -9.06 27.49
C VAL A 400 -44.99 -8.67 26.01
N LYS A 401 -44.97 -9.71 25.17
CA LYS A 401 -45.39 -9.84 23.76
C LYS A 401 -45.50 -8.58 22.89
N SER A 402 -44.73 -8.57 21.79
CA SER A 402 -45.22 -8.01 20.52
C SER A 402 -44.90 -8.96 19.37
N ALA A 403 -45.90 -9.07 18.50
CA ALA A 403 -46.03 -10.03 17.42
C ALA A 403 -45.12 -9.71 16.23
N ALA A 404 -44.80 -10.76 15.49
CA ALA A 404 -44.16 -10.69 14.20
C ALA A 404 -45.06 -9.98 13.17
N THR A 405 -44.55 -8.92 12.56
CA THR A 405 -44.99 -8.45 11.24
C THR A 405 -43.77 -7.99 10.46
N ALA A 406 -43.53 -8.67 9.34
CA ALA A 406 -42.50 -8.36 8.36
C ALA A 406 -42.72 -6.96 7.74
N PRO A 407 -41.66 -6.17 7.52
CA PRO A 407 -41.76 -4.98 6.67
C PRO A 407 -41.77 -5.45 5.21
N LYS A 408 -42.93 -5.29 4.55
CA LYS A 408 -43.03 -5.35 3.10
C LYS A 408 -42.25 -4.19 2.50
N HIS A 409 -41.21 -4.52 1.73
CA HIS A 409 -40.64 -3.62 0.74
C HIS A 409 -41.75 -3.16 -0.21
N HIS A 410 -42.14 -1.89 -0.13
CA HIS A 410 -42.79 -1.22 -1.25
C HIS A 410 -41.71 -0.93 -2.29
N GLN A 411 -41.82 -1.59 -3.44
CA GLN A 411 -41.15 -1.20 -4.67
C GLN A 411 -41.80 0.11 -5.12
N GLU A 412 -41.09 1.21 -4.95
CA GLU A 412 -41.42 2.46 -5.64
C GLU A 412 -40.69 2.41 -6.98
N ALA A 413 -41.48 2.14 -8.02
CA ALA A 413 -41.04 2.17 -9.41
C ALA A 413 -40.58 3.59 -9.74
N VAL A 414 -39.26 3.77 -9.89
CA VAL A 414 -38.71 4.97 -10.52
C VAL A 414 -39.04 4.87 -12.01
N ALA A 415 -40.08 5.60 -12.39
CA ALA A 415 -40.43 5.84 -13.77
C ALA A 415 -39.27 6.49 -14.52
N GLU A 416 -39.03 5.98 -15.71
CA GLU A 416 -38.17 6.51 -16.76
C GLU A 416 -38.46 8.01 -16.98
N PRO A 417 -37.46 8.91 -16.92
CA PRO A 417 -37.69 10.29 -17.31
C PRO A 417 -37.92 10.37 -18.83
N PRO A 418 -38.87 11.19 -19.31
CA PRO A 418 -39.14 11.31 -20.73
C PRO A 418 -37.94 11.93 -21.48
N PRO A 419 -37.79 11.68 -22.78
CA PRO A 419 -36.74 12.30 -23.58
C PRO A 419 -36.95 13.81 -23.59
N THR A 420 -36.05 14.56 -22.95
CA THR A 420 -36.02 16.01 -23.06
C THR A 420 -35.57 16.42 -24.46
N PRO A 421 -36.26 17.40 -25.10
CA PRO A 421 -35.97 17.81 -26.47
C PRO A 421 -34.59 18.45 -26.58
N ALA A 422 -33.87 18.05 -27.62
CA ALA A 422 -32.61 18.66 -28.03
C ALA A 422 -32.81 20.15 -28.32
N TYR A 423 -32.30 21.01 -27.44
CA TYR A 423 -31.93 22.36 -27.85
C TYR A 423 -30.56 22.24 -28.53
N SER A 424 -30.58 22.35 -29.85
CA SER A 424 -29.37 22.47 -30.66
C SER A 424 -28.67 23.79 -30.32
N THR A 425 -27.61 23.73 -29.51
CA THR A 425 -26.53 24.71 -29.63
C THR A 425 -25.82 24.46 -30.95
N SER A 426 -25.50 25.51 -31.71
CA SER A 426 -24.82 25.35 -32.99
C SER A 426 -23.45 24.70 -32.75
N ALA A 427 -23.08 23.72 -33.59
CA ALA A 427 -21.77 23.05 -33.51
C ALA A 427 -20.60 24.07 -33.49
N GLU A 428 -20.81 25.24 -34.09
CA GLU A 428 -19.90 26.38 -34.09
C GLU A 428 -19.67 26.99 -32.69
N GLN A 429 -20.71 27.11 -31.85
CA GLN A 429 -20.57 27.58 -30.47
C GLN A 429 -19.83 26.57 -29.59
N MET A 430 -20.10 25.27 -29.77
CA MET A 430 -19.42 24.21 -29.02
C MET A 430 -17.92 24.15 -29.36
N GLN A 431 -17.58 24.28 -30.64
CA GLN A 431 -16.19 24.32 -31.09
C GLN A 431 -15.45 25.59 -30.62
N ALA A 432 -16.13 26.74 -30.55
CA ALA A 432 -15.58 27.98 -30.02
C ALA A 432 -15.27 27.88 -28.52
N ILE A 433 -16.20 27.33 -27.72
CA ILE A 433 -15.99 27.08 -26.28
C ILE A 433 -14.83 26.10 -26.09
N TRP A 434 -14.82 25.00 -26.85
CA TRP A 434 -13.77 23.98 -26.75
C TRP A 434 -12.38 24.55 -27.06
N SER A 435 -12.25 25.34 -28.13
CA SER A 435 -10.98 25.95 -28.53
C SER A 435 -10.46 26.92 -27.47
N TYR A 436 -11.33 27.75 -26.91
CA TYR A 436 -10.98 28.69 -25.84
C TYR A 436 -10.54 27.96 -24.56
N VAL A 437 -11.30 26.96 -24.12
CA VAL A 437 -10.96 26.17 -22.94
C VAL A 437 -9.64 25.44 -23.14
N HIS A 438 -9.41 24.85 -24.31
CA HIS A 438 -8.16 24.13 -24.62
C HIS A 438 -6.92 25.04 -24.51
N GLU A 439 -7.01 26.24 -25.08
CA GLU A 439 -5.91 27.21 -25.08
C GLU A 439 -5.64 27.79 -23.67
N HIS A 440 -6.69 28.24 -22.97
CA HIS A 440 -6.53 28.93 -21.69
C HIS A 440 -6.41 27.97 -20.49
N PHE A 441 -6.94 26.76 -20.57
CA PHE A 441 -6.68 25.71 -19.57
C PHE A 441 -5.23 25.25 -19.64
N GLY A 442 -4.68 25.12 -20.84
CA GLY A 442 -3.28 24.74 -21.05
C GLY A 442 -2.29 25.72 -20.43
N GLN A 443 -2.64 27.01 -20.33
CA GLN A 443 -1.82 28.03 -19.68
C GLN A 443 -1.90 27.95 -18.14
N ALA A 444 -3.06 27.62 -17.58
CA ALA A 444 -3.26 27.53 -16.13
C ALA A 444 -2.81 26.19 -15.52
N ALA A 445 -2.85 25.11 -16.31
CA ALA A 445 -2.54 23.75 -15.86
C ALA A 445 -1.83 22.94 -16.97
N PRO A 446 -0.51 23.09 -17.14
CA PRO A 446 0.26 22.40 -18.19
C PRO A 446 0.09 20.87 -18.17
N LEU A 447 0.03 20.29 -16.97
CA LEU A 447 -0.15 18.85 -16.78
C LEU A 447 -1.58 18.38 -17.11
N GLY A 448 -2.58 19.25 -16.95
CA GLY A 448 -3.97 18.95 -17.30
C GLY A 448 -4.21 19.00 -18.81
N ARG A 449 -3.43 19.80 -19.56
CA ARG A 449 -3.54 19.94 -21.02
C ARG A 449 -3.40 18.60 -21.74
N GLU A 450 -2.43 17.80 -21.34
CA GLU A 450 -2.16 16.49 -21.95
C GLU A 450 -3.36 15.55 -21.82
N PHE A 451 -4.03 15.58 -20.67
CA PHE A 451 -5.24 14.80 -20.45
C PHE A 451 -6.45 15.41 -21.17
N LEU A 452 -6.56 16.73 -21.27
CA LEU A 452 -7.68 17.38 -21.97
C LEU A 452 -7.62 17.13 -23.50
N ASN A 453 -6.42 16.92 -24.06
CA ASN A 453 -6.24 16.51 -25.47
C ASN A 453 -6.94 15.19 -25.80
N GLN A 454 -7.14 14.33 -24.81
CA GLN A 454 -7.75 13.00 -24.95
C GLN A 454 -9.28 13.05 -24.82
N GLY A 455 -9.85 14.24 -24.59
CA GLY A 455 -11.30 14.45 -24.48
C GLY A 455 -11.89 15.15 -25.71
N ARG A 456 -13.19 15.01 -25.90
CA ARG A 456 -13.99 15.71 -26.92
C ARG A 456 -15.22 16.37 -26.30
N PRO A 457 -15.69 17.51 -26.81
CA PRO A 457 -16.94 18.10 -26.34
C PRO A 457 -18.12 17.23 -26.81
N LEU A 458 -19.03 16.87 -25.90
CA LEU A 458 -20.21 16.06 -26.20
C LEU A 458 -21.47 16.91 -26.36
N SER A 459 -21.74 17.78 -25.40
CA SER A 459 -22.93 18.64 -25.41
C SER A 459 -22.76 19.85 -24.51
N PHE A 460 -23.52 20.91 -24.82
CA PHE A 460 -23.65 22.09 -23.98
C PHE A 460 -25.11 22.55 -23.99
N ASP A 461 -25.77 22.49 -22.82
CA ASP A 461 -27.19 22.85 -22.65
C ASP A 461 -27.40 24.27 -22.10
N GLY A 462 -26.33 25.08 -22.06
CA GLY A 462 -26.36 26.43 -21.49
C GLY A 462 -26.12 26.48 -19.97
N ARG A 463 -26.12 25.34 -19.26
CA ARG A 463 -25.81 25.28 -17.81
C ARG A 463 -24.78 24.21 -17.47
N VAL A 464 -24.64 23.19 -18.30
CA VAL A 464 -23.74 22.05 -18.13
C VAL A 464 -22.99 21.81 -19.44
N PHE A 465 -21.67 21.73 -19.34
CA PHE A 465 -20.79 21.35 -20.44
C PHE A 465 -20.30 19.92 -20.23
N ALA A 466 -20.59 19.03 -21.18
CA ALA A 466 -20.22 17.63 -21.14
C ALA A 466 -18.97 17.35 -21.98
N ILE A 467 -17.98 16.70 -21.38
CA ILE A 467 -16.73 16.27 -22.04
C ILE A 467 -16.68 14.75 -22.05
N GLY A 468 -16.57 14.19 -23.24
CA GLY A 468 -16.48 12.77 -23.50
C GLY A 468 -15.03 12.30 -23.59
N PHE A 469 -14.76 11.13 -23.02
CA PHE A 469 -13.50 10.41 -23.17
C PHE A 469 -13.77 9.01 -23.70
N ASP A 470 -12.88 8.50 -24.54
CA ASP A 470 -12.98 7.10 -24.97
C ASP A 470 -12.66 6.17 -23.77
N PRO A 471 -13.22 4.94 -23.73
CA PRO A 471 -13.05 4.02 -22.60
C PRO A 471 -11.60 3.72 -22.22
N GLU A 472 -10.67 3.80 -23.18
CA GLU A 472 -9.22 3.61 -22.96
C GLU A 472 -8.59 4.73 -22.13
N PHE A 473 -9.19 5.93 -22.13
CA PHE A 473 -8.68 7.12 -21.43
C PHE A 473 -9.43 7.42 -20.12
N LYS A 474 -10.10 6.42 -19.52
CA LYS A 474 -10.79 6.57 -18.22
C LYS A 474 -9.91 7.18 -17.12
N SER A 475 -8.63 6.84 -17.09
CA SER A 475 -7.67 7.40 -16.11
C SER A 475 -7.46 8.91 -16.31
N ALA A 476 -7.50 9.40 -17.56
CA ALA A 476 -7.41 10.82 -17.88
C ALA A 476 -8.66 11.59 -17.44
N MET A 477 -9.84 10.99 -17.66
CA MET A 477 -11.13 11.50 -17.18
C MET A 477 -11.14 11.64 -15.66
N GLU A 478 -10.73 10.60 -14.92
CA GLU A 478 -10.67 10.63 -13.44
C GLU A 478 -9.68 11.68 -12.93
N PHE A 479 -8.54 11.85 -13.62
CA PHE A 479 -7.56 12.87 -13.30
C PHE A 479 -8.12 14.29 -13.47
N LEU A 480 -8.78 14.57 -14.60
CA LEU A 480 -9.42 15.88 -14.85
C LEU A 480 -10.64 16.14 -13.97
N ASN A 481 -11.33 15.09 -13.51
CA ASN A 481 -12.43 15.20 -12.57
C ASN A 481 -11.96 15.45 -11.12
N SER A 482 -10.65 15.51 -10.86
CA SER A 482 -10.13 15.92 -9.55
C SER A 482 -10.56 17.35 -9.20
N PRO A 483 -10.88 17.65 -7.92
CA PRO A 483 -11.43 18.96 -7.51
C PRO A 483 -10.61 20.16 -7.97
N ARG A 484 -9.28 20.01 -8.01
CA ARG A 484 -8.35 21.04 -8.47
C ARG A 484 -8.53 21.38 -9.95
N PHE A 485 -8.55 20.40 -10.84
CA PHE A 485 -8.64 20.63 -12.29
C PHE A 485 -10.05 21.00 -12.71
N ARG A 486 -11.05 20.38 -12.07
CA ARG A 486 -12.46 20.72 -12.25
C ARG A 486 -12.73 22.19 -11.92
N ALA A 487 -12.20 22.71 -10.81
CA ALA A 487 -12.34 24.13 -10.45
C ALA A 487 -11.71 25.07 -11.49
N VAL A 488 -10.55 24.70 -12.04
CA VAL A 488 -9.87 25.50 -13.08
C VAL A 488 -10.69 25.49 -14.38
N LEU A 489 -11.19 24.33 -14.82
CA LEU A 489 -12.05 24.22 -16.00
C LEU A 489 -13.35 25.03 -15.83
N GLN A 490 -14.01 24.97 -14.67
CA GLN A 490 -15.20 25.77 -14.39
C GLN A 490 -14.91 27.27 -14.40
N THR A 491 -13.76 27.68 -13.86
CA THR A 491 -13.34 29.09 -13.87
C THR A 491 -13.15 29.59 -15.32
N LYS A 492 -12.52 28.79 -16.18
CA LYS A 492 -12.32 29.15 -17.60
C LYS A 492 -13.61 29.13 -18.42
N LEU A 493 -14.51 28.19 -18.15
CA LEU A 493 -15.84 28.19 -18.75
C LEU A 493 -16.66 29.42 -18.34
N ARG A 494 -16.59 29.81 -17.06
CA ARG A 494 -17.24 31.03 -16.56
C ARG A 494 -16.66 32.31 -17.16
N GLU A 495 -15.34 32.39 -17.32
CA GLU A 495 -14.68 33.54 -17.98
C GLU A 495 -15.17 33.71 -19.43
N PHE A 496 -15.39 32.62 -20.15
CA PHE A 496 -15.86 32.65 -21.54
C PHE A 496 -17.37 32.93 -21.68
N LEU A 497 -18.20 32.27 -20.85
CA LEU A 497 -19.65 32.28 -20.97
C LEU A 497 -20.34 33.36 -20.10
N GLY A 498 -19.60 33.98 -19.17
CA GLY A 498 -20.09 35.06 -18.31
C GLY A 498 -21.02 34.63 -17.17
N HIS A 499 -21.25 33.33 -16.98
CA HIS A 499 -22.07 32.75 -15.91
C HIS A 499 -21.49 31.40 -15.45
N ASP A 500 -21.92 30.90 -14.27
CA ASP A 500 -21.44 29.62 -13.74
C ASP A 500 -22.00 28.44 -14.54
N VAL A 501 -21.10 27.53 -14.94
CA VAL A 501 -21.41 26.35 -15.75
C VAL A 501 -20.94 25.08 -15.03
N GLY A 502 -21.83 24.09 -14.94
CA GLY A 502 -21.53 22.76 -14.45
C GLY A 502 -20.67 21.97 -15.45
N LEU A 503 -19.78 21.11 -14.95
CA LEU A 503 -19.00 20.20 -15.78
C LEU A 503 -19.53 18.77 -15.64
N ARG A 504 -19.70 18.05 -16.74
CA ARG A 504 -19.97 16.61 -16.73
C ARG A 504 -18.91 15.89 -17.54
N PHE A 505 -18.43 14.77 -17.02
CA PHE A 505 -17.48 13.91 -17.72
C PHE A 505 -18.17 12.59 -17.98
N GLU A 506 -18.12 12.10 -19.21
CA GLU A 506 -18.79 10.87 -19.64
C GLU A 506 -17.84 10.00 -20.47
N LEU A 507 -18.03 8.69 -20.40
CA LEU A 507 -17.35 7.76 -21.31
C LEU A 507 -18.22 7.66 -22.57
N ALA A 508 -17.66 8.03 -23.71
CA ALA A 508 -18.35 7.95 -24.99
C ALA A 508 -17.92 6.67 -25.71
N GLU A 509 -18.85 5.73 -25.90
CA GLU A 509 -18.64 4.60 -26.81
C GLU A 509 -18.91 5.07 -28.24
N ASP A 510 -17.99 4.77 -29.15
CA ASP A 510 -18.05 5.25 -30.53
C ASP A 510 -19.37 4.88 -31.22
N THR A 511 -20.08 5.91 -31.68
CA THR A 511 -21.06 5.80 -32.77
C THR A 511 -20.72 6.86 -33.83
N GLU A 512 -20.79 6.44 -35.08
CA GLU A 512 -20.07 6.92 -36.27
C GLU A 512 -20.35 8.38 -36.75
N LEU A 513 -19.46 8.84 -37.65
CA LEU A 513 -19.35 10.11 -38.43
C LEU A 513 -18.42 11.15 -37.74
N ASP A 514 -17.18 11.42 -38.18
CA ASP A 514 -16.72 11.73 -39.53
C ASP A 514 -15.30 11.19 -39.84
N SER A 515 -15.20 10.50 -40.96
CA SER A 515 -13.96 10.22 -41.68
C SER A 515 -13.33 11.50 -42.23
N LYS A 516 -12.20 11.93 -41.64
CA LYS A 516 -11.02 12.55 -42.33
C LYS A 516 -10.09 13.20 -41.30
N LYS A 517 -8.95 12.57 -41.03
CA LYS A 517 -7.65 13.27 -40.96
C LYS A 517 -6.49 12.29 -41.03
N SER A 518 -5.99 12.15 -42.25
CA SER A 518 -4.58 12.10 -42.65
C SER A 518 -3.58 11.46 -41.67
N GLU A 519 -3.14 10.26 -42.04
CA GLU A 519 -1.77 9.79 -41.79
C GLU A 519 -0.73 10.83 -42.25
N PRO A 520 0.38 11.01 -41.54
CA PRO A 520 1.63 11.44 -42.14
C PRO A 520 2.53 10.22 -42.36
N THR A 521 2.77 9.96 -43.64
CA THR A 521 3.76 9.06 -44.20
C THR A 521 5.18 9.43 -43.74
N ALA A 522 5.99 8.38 -43.57
CA ALA A 522 7.43 8.48 -43.44
C ALA A 522 8.07 9.06 -44.72
N SER A 523 9.03 9.97 -44.56
CA SER A 523 10.11 10.13 -45.54
C SER A 523 11.38 10.65 -44.86
N GLU A 524 12.49 10.07 -45.30
CA GLU A 524 13.87 10.35 -44.96
C GLU A 524 14.28 11.77 -45.40
N ASN A 525 15.08 12.48 -44.59
CA ASN A 525 16.34 13.06 -45.05
C ASN A 525 17.16 13.72 -43.93
N SER A 526 18.46 13.63 -44.14
CA SER A 526 19.63 13.97 -43.33
C SER A 526 19.87 15.46 -43.02
N SER A 527 20.28 15.73 -41.76
CA SER A 527 21.36 16.64 -41.25
C SER A 527 21.52 18.10 -41.73
N PRO A 528 22.24 19.02 -41.03
CA PRO A 528 22.84 18.96 -39.68
C PRO A 528 22.52 20.19 -38.77
N ILE A 529 22.97 20.08 -37.52
CA ILE A 529 23.00 21.04 -36.40
C ILE A 529 23.69 22.38 -36.74
N PRO A 530 23.30 23.49 -36.09
CA PRO A 530 24.29 24.39 -35.49
C PRO A 530 24.06 24.68 -33.99
N ALA A 531 25.20 24.90 -33.33
CA ALA A 531 25.45 25.01 -31.89
C ALA A 531 25.03 26.40 -31.29
N PRO A 532 25.19 26.62 -29.97
CA PRO A 532 24.35 27.50 -29.17
C PRO A 532 24.85 28.95 -29.10
N ALA A 533 23.92 29.90 -28.93
CA ALA A 533 24.22 31.26 -28.51
C ALA A 533 23.62 31.54 -27.12
N ALA A 534 24.49 31.97 -26.21
CA ALA A 534 24.17 32.53 -24.89
C ALA A 534 24.20 34.08 -24.95
N PRO A 535 24.22 34.80 -23.82
CA PRO A 535 23.07 35.23 -23.00
C PRO A 535 22.97 36.76 -22.96
N LEU A 536 21.83 37.34 -22.55
CA LEU A 536 21.60 38.74 -22.10
C LEU A 536 20.06 38.90 -21.96
N ALA A 537 19.43 39.62 -21.04
CA ALA A 537 19.83 40.50 -19.95
C ALA A 537 18.62 40.65 -19.01
N ALA A 538 18.88 41.12 -17.79
CA ALA A 538 17.89 41.33 -16.74
C ALA A 538 17.09 42.65 -16.86
N ARG A 539 15.93 42.65 -16.15
CA ARG A 539 15.12 43.74 -15.54
C ARG A 539 13.74 44.00 -16.18
N PRO A 540 12.73 44.53 -15.44
CA PRO A 540 12.73 44.99 -14.03
C PRO A 540 11.61 44.40 -13.14
N ALA A 541 11.71 44.69 -11.84
CA ALA A 541 10.65 44.49 -10.85
C ALA A 541 9.59 45.60 -10.93
N SER A 542 8.30 45.24 -10.80
CA SER A 542 7.10 46.07 -10.48
C SER A 542 5.87 45.27 -10.97
N ALA A 543 4.72 45.11 -10.31
CA ALA A 543 4.15 45.59 -9.07
C ALA A 543 3.04 44.60 -8.66
N ALA A 544 2.79 44.49 -7.36
CA ALA A 544 1.68 43.73 -6.81
C ALA A 544 0.35 44.51 -6.92
N ALA A 545 -0.74 43.82 -7.30
CA ALA A 545 -2.14 44.06 -6.89
C ALA A 545 -3.09 43.03 -7.52
N PRO A 546 -4.29 42.76 -6.97
CA PRO A 546 -4.66 42.55 -5.57
C PRO A 546 -5.40 41.20 -5.35
N SER A 547 -5.16 40.55 -4.21
CA SER A 547 -5.92 39.38 -3.78
C SER A 547 -7.30 39.78 -3.19
N ARG A 548 -8.39 39.44 -3.88
CA ARG A 548 -9.74 39.29 -3.29
C ARG A 548 -9.88 37.83 -2.82
N GLU A 549 -10.36 37.44 -1.65
CA GLU A 549 -10.81 38.09 -0.42
C GLU A 549 -10.67 36.99 0.66
N THR A 550 -9.69 37.09 1.56
CA THR A 550 -9.55 36.23 2.76
C THR A 550 -9.87 37.03 4.03
N LYS A 551 -10.70 38.07 3.91
CA LYS A 551 -10.92 39.07 4.98
C LYS A 551 -12.23 38.94 5.74
N ASP A 552 -13.17 38.08 5.34
CA ASP A 552 -14.51 38.11 5.95
C ASP A 552 -14.61 37.41 7.32
N PHE A 553 -13.83 36.35 7.58
CA PHE A 553 -13.92 35.64 8.86
C PHE A 553 -13.33 36.44 10.05
N ARG A 554 -12.40 37.37 9.81
CA ARG A 554 -11.90 38.27 10.87
C ARG A 554 -12.94 39.28 11.32
N ASN A 555 -13.97 39.51 10.51
CA ASN A 555 -15.06 40.44 10.82
C ASN A 555 -16.33 39.75 11.30
N ASP A 556 -16.34 38.42 11.41
CA ASP A 556 -17.45 37.70 12.03
C ASP A 556 -17.55 38.10 13.53
N PRO A 557 -18.70 38.67 13.95
CA PRO A 557 -18.89 39.12 15.33
C PRO A 557 -18.76 38.01 16.36
N LEU A 558 -19.00 36.74 16.01
CA LEU A 558 -18.82 35.60 16.91
C LEU A 558 -17.33 35.25 17.10
N ILE A 559 -16.53 35.33 16.03
CA ILE A 559 -15.09 35.06 16.08
C ILE A 559 -14.35 36.15 16.84
N LYS A 560 -14.71 37.44 16.65
CA LYS A 560 -14.15 38.55 17.45
C LYS A 560 -14.48 38.41 18.93
N LYS A 561 -15.74 38.09 19.26
CA LYS A 561 -16.18 37.90 20.63
C LYS A 561 -15.47 36.70 21.29
N ALA A 562 -15.22 35.63 20.54
CA ALA A 562 -14.40 34.52 21.01
C ALA A 562 -12.94 34.94 21.24
N LEU A 563 -12.31 35.66 20.32
CA LEU A 563 -10.91 36.10 20.46
C LEU A 563 -10.70 37.05 21.64
N GLU A 564 -11.64 37.97 21.90
CA GLU A 564 -11.61 38.84 23.08
C GLU A 564 -11.82 38.07 24.38
N ILE A 565 -12.74 37.11 24.39
CA ILE A 565 -13.04 36.29 25.57
C ILE A 565 -11.85 35.38 25.94
N PHE A 566 -11.15 34.83 24.95
CA PHE A 566 -10.09 33.84 25.18
C PHE A 566 -8.67 34.42 25.10
N ARG A 567 -8.50 35.71 24.77
CA ARG A 567 -7.20 36.37 24.51
C ARG A 567 -6.29 35.53 23.58
N GLY A 568 -6.90 34.83 22.63
CA GLY A 568 -6.21 33.91 21.72
C GLY A 568 -5.83 34.57 20.41
N GLN A 569 -4.87 33.98 19.70
CA GLN A 569 -4.53 34.36 18.33
C GLN A 569 -4.78 33.17 17.40
N ILE A 570 -5.42 33.41 16.24
CA ILE A 570 -5.66 32.36 15.24
C ILE A 570 -4.33 32.02 14.54
N ILE A 571 -3.85 30.78 14.69
CA ILE A 571 -2.56 30.32 14.14
C ILE A 571 -2.73 29.73 12.72
N ALA A 572 -3.85 29.06 12.44
CA ALA A 572 -4.19 28.58 11.09
C ALA A 572 -5.70 28.36 10.95
N VAL A 573 -6.24 28.64 9.76
CA VAL A 573 -7.62 28.27 9.36
C VAL A 573 -7.48 27.25 8.23
N ARG A 574 -8.02 26.04 8.42
CA ARG A 574 -8.07 25.02 7.36
C ARG A 574 -9.51 24.90 6.88
N THR A 575 -9.73 25.07 5.59
CA THR A 575 -10.99 24.77 4.89
C THR A 575 -11.06 23.30 4.54
#